data_AF-A0A929KRF2-F1
#
_entry.id   AF-A0A929KRF2-F1
#
_cell.length_a   1.000
_cell.length_b   1.000
_cell.length_c   1.000
_cell.angle_alpha   90.00
_cell.angle_beta   90.00
_cell.angle_gamma   90.00
#
_symmetry.space_group_name_H-M   'P 1'
#
loop_
_entity.id
_entity.type
_entity.pdbx_description
1 polymer ?
#
loop_
_entity_poly.entity_id
_entity_poly.type
_entity_poly.pdbx_seq_one_letter_code
_entity_poly.pdbx_strand_id
1 'polypeptide(L)' 'MAGALPALIDPRGRLRLPRPLREAMGLKPGALLLLRLTPSGLEMAAPEALLKRQREARLALQALS' A
#
# COMPACT_ATOMS: atom_id res chain seq x y z
N MET A 1 -12.73 9.84 -3.86
CA MET A 1 -11.43 10.54 -3.98
C MET A 1 -10.67 10.35 -2.69
N ALA A 2 -9.50 9.69 -2.70
CA ALA A 2 -8.64 9.66 -1.52
C ALA A 2 -7.95 11.03 -1.42
N GLY A 3 -8.38 11.87 -0.49
CA GLY A 3 -7.72 13.14 -0.21
C GLY A 3 -6.35 12.92 0.45
N ALA A 4 -5.47 13.92 0.37
CA ALA A 4 -4.20 13.89 1.08
C ALA A 4 -4.45 13.83 2.59
N LEU A 5 -3.81 12.87 3.28
CA LEU A 5 -3.84 12.77 4.74
C LEU A 5 -2.50 13.26 5.29
N PRO A 6 -2.49 14.10 6.34
CA PRO A 6 -1.25 14.50 6.98
C PRO A 6 -0.56 13.27 7.57
N ALA A 7 0.72 13.10 7.26
CA ALA A 7 1.54 12.03 7.81
C ALA A 7 2.49 12.59 8.87
N LEU A 8 2.63 11.89 9.99
CA LEU A 8 3.50 12.30 11.10
C LEU A 8 4.75 11.45 11.10
N ILE A 9 5.91 12.10 11.08
CA ILE A 9 7.21 11.47 11.30
C ILE A 9 7.60 11.70 12.76
N ASP A 10 7.93 10.65 13.49
CA ASP A 10 8.40 10.77 14.87
C ASP A 10 9.88 11.23 14.92
N PRO A 11 10.40 11.64 16.09
CA PRO A 11 11.81 12.03 16.23
C PRO A 11 12.83 10.93 15.89
N ARG A 12 12.38 9.68 15.70
CA ARG A 12 13.19 8.53 15.31
C ARG A 12 13.08 8.22 13.82
N GLY A 13 12.45 9.09 13.03
CA GLY A 13 12.29 8.95 11.59
C GLY A 13 11.22 7.95 11.16
N ARG A 14 10.29 7.55 12.05
CA ARG A 14 9.24 6.58 11.71
C ARG A 14 7.99 7.28 11.22
N LEU A 15 7.43 6.76 10.13
CA LEU A 15 6.15 7.21 9.60
C LEU A 15 4.99 6.59 10.39
N ARG A 16 4.15 7.42 11.02
CA ARG A 16 2.88 6.95 11.61
C ARG A 16 1.82 6.90 10.53
N LEU A 17 1.49 5.69 10.06
CA LEU A 17 0.42 5.48 9.09
C LEU A 17 -0.96 5.75 9.71
N PRO A 18 -1.74 6.70 9.16
CA PRO A 18 -3.13 6.93 9.56
C PRO A 18 -3.96 5.65 9.52
N ARG A 19 -4.89 5.49 10.48
CA ARG A 19 -5.78 4.32 10.56
C ARG A 19 -6.51 4.01 9.24
N PRO A 20 -7.10 5.00 8.53
CA PRO A 20 -7.79 4.71 7.27
C PRO A 20 -6.87 4.09 6.19
N LEU A 21 -5.60 4.50 6.16
CA LEU A 21 -4.63 3.93 5.21
C LEU A 21 -4.26 2.49 5.59
N ARG A 22 -4.06 2.21 6.89
CA ARG A 22 -3.81 0.84 7.35
C ARG A 22 -4.96 -0.11 7.01
N GLU A 23 -6.20 0.34 7.20
CA GLU A 23 -7.41 -0.42 6.88
C GLU A 23 -7.58 -0.61 5.37
N ALA A 24 -7.41 0.44 4.57
CA ALA A 24 -7.49 0.36 3.10
C ALA A 24 -6.44 -0.59 2.50
N MET A 25 -5.27 -0.68 3.14
CA MET A 25 -4.20 -1.59 2.74
C MET A 25 -4.32 -3.00 3.35
N GLY A 26 -5.30 -3.23 4.25
CA GLY A 26 -5.48 -4.51 4.93
C GLY A 26 -4.31 -4.91 5.84
N LEU A 27 -3.57 -3.95 6.39
CA LEU A 27 -2.34 -4.23 7.15
C LEU A 27 -2.64 -4.87 8.50
N LYS A 28 -1.92 -5.96 8.80
CA LYS A 28 -1.88 -6.59 10.11
C LYS A 28 -0.61 -6.16 10.87
N PRO A 29 -0.61 -6.17 12.21
CA PRO A 29 0.62 -6.00 12.97
C PRO A 29 1.73 -6.96 12.49
N GLY A 30 2.93 -6.42 12.28
CA GLY A 30 4.06 -7.20 11.75
C GLY A 30 4.05 -7.46 10.24
N ALA A 31 3.06 -6.93 9.50
CA ALA A 31 3.04 -7.06 8.04
C ALA A 31 4.26 -6.39 7.40
N LEU A 32 4.81 -7.04 6.38
CA LEU A 32 5.85 -6.47 5.54
C LEU A 32 5.25 -5.44 4.58
N LEU A 33 5.96 -4.33 4.41
CA LEU A 33 5.62 -3.26 3.47
C LEU A 33 6.75 -3.12 2.46
N LEU A 34 6.39 -2.98 1.20
CA LEU A 34 7.32 -2.57 0.14
C LEU A 34 7.26 -1.05 0.02
N LEU A 35 8.43 -0.44 0.01
CA LEU A 35 8.60 1.00 -0.16
C LEU A 35 9.40 1.26 -1.44
N ARG A 36 8.91 2.20 -2.25
CA ARG A 36 9.61 2.67 -3.45
C ARG A 36 9.72 4.18 -3.42
N LEU A 37 10.96 4.67 -3.46
CA LEU A 37 11.21 6.10 -3.64
C LEU A 37 11.00 6.46 -5.11
N THR A 38 10.27 7.54 -5.36
CA THR A 38 10.03 8.11 -6.68
C THR A 38 10.33 9.61 -6.66
N PRO A 39 10.46 10.28 -7.82
CA PRO A 39 10.64 11.74 -7.85
C PRO A 39 9.49 12.51 -7.18
N SER A 40 8.29 11.93 -7.13
CA SER A 40 7.10 12.53 -6.51
C SER A 40 6.91 12.17 -5.04
N GLY A 41 7.75 11.30 -4.47
CA GLY A 41 7.70 10.95 -3.05
C GLY A 41 7.93 9.46 -2.77
N LEU A 42 7.19 8.94 -1.79
CA LEU A 42 7.31 7.56 -1.34
C LEU A 42 6.03 6.80 -1.67
N GLU A 43 6.16 5.75 -2.46
CA GLU A 43 5.08 4.81 -2.72
C GLU A 43 5.20 3.61 -1.79
N MET A 44 4.04 3.08 -1.39
CA MET A 44 3.94 1.97 -0.45
C MET A 44 2.96 0.92 -0.96
N ALA A 45 3.32 -0.35 -0.84
CA ALA A 45 2.45 -1.47 -1.18
C ALA A 45 2.53 -2.57 -0.12
N ALA A 46 1.39 -3.22 0.15
CA ALA A 46 1.33 -4.48 0.88
C ALA A 46 1.51 -5.64 -0.11
N PRO A 47 2.52 -6.52 0.04
CA PRO A 47 2.76 -7.62 -0.90
C PRO A 47 1.53 -8.49 -1.14
N GLU A 48 0.80 -8.82 -0.08
CA GLU A 48 -0.42 -9.65 -0.15
C GLU A 48 -1.49 -9.00 -1.03
N ALA A 49 -1.70 -7.70 -0.88
CA ALA A 49 -2.66 -6.94 -1.69
C ALA A 49 -2.22 -6.84 -3.15
N LEU A 50 -0.91 -6.65 -3.40
CA LEU A 50 -0.35 -6.57 -4.74
C LEU A 50 -0.47 -7.92 -5.47
N LEU A 51 -0.12 -9.01 -4.82
CA LEU A 51 -0.22 -10.37 -5.35
C LEU A 51 -1.67 -10.76 -5.64
N LYS A 52 -2.60 -10.40 -4.75
CA LYS A 52 -4.03 -10.58 -4.97
C LYS A 52 -4.49 -9.85 -6.23
N ARG A 53 -4.15 -8.56 -6.36
CA ARG A 53 -4.50 -7.76 -7.55
C ARG A 53 -3.88 -8.32 -8.84
N GLN A 54 -2.64 -8.78 -8.79
CA GLN A 54 -1.98 -9.42 -9.93
C GLN A 54 -2.70 -10.71 -10.35
N ARG A 55 -3.09 -11.54 -9.39
CA ARG A 55 -3.85 -12.77 -9.63
C ARG A 55 -5.21 -12.47 -10.27
N GLU A 56 -5.95 -11.51 -9.72
CA GLU A 56 -7.25 -11.08 -10.26
C GLU A 56 -7.12 -10.55 -11.70
N ALA A 57 -6.12 -9.71 -11.96
CA ALA A 57 -5.84 -9.20 -13.30
C ALA A 57 -5.53 -10.34 -14.29
N ARG A 58 -4.73 -11.33 -13.86
CA ARG A 58 -4.40 -12.50 -14.69
C ARG A 58 -5.64 -13.33 -15.03
N LEU A 59 -6.52 -13.58 -14.06
CA LEU A 59 -7.77 -14.32 -14.29
C LEU A 59 -8.70 -13.56 -15.23
N ALA A 60 -8.79 -12.23 -15.08
CA ALA A 60 -9.59 -11.40 -15.97
C ALA A 60 -9.08 -11.43 -17.42
N LEU A 61 -7.76 -11.37 -17.64
CA LEU A 61 -7.20 -11.51 -18.98
C LEU A 61 -7.52 -12.87 -19.62
N GLN A 62 -7.44 -13.96 -18.84
CA GLN A 62 -7.74 -15.31 -19.32
C GLN A 62 -9.21 -15.46 -19.72
N ALA A 63 -10.14 -14.80 -19.01
CA ALA A 63 -11.56 -14.84 -19.32
C ALA A 63 -11.95 -14.09 -20.61
N LEU A 64 -11.04 -13.27 -21.16
CA LEU A 64 -11.23 -12.52 -22.40
C LEU A 64 -10.65 -13.23 -23.63
N SER A 65 -9.88 -14.31 -23.43
CA SER A 65 -9.28 -15.14 -24.49
C SER A 65 -10.18 -16.33 -24.81
#